data_AF-A0A383VTT9-F1
#
_entry.id   AF-A0A383VTT9-F1
#
_cell.length_a   1.000
_cell.length_b   1.000
_cell.length_c   1.000
_cell.angle_alpha   90.00
_cell.angle_beta   90.00
_cell.angle_gamma   90.00
#
_symmetry.space_group_name_H-M   'P 1'
#
loop_
_entity.id
_entity.type
_entity.pdbx_description
1 polymer ?
#
loop_
_entity_poly.entity_id
_entity_poly.type
_entity_poly.pdbx_seq_one_letter_code
_entity_poly.pdbx_strand_id
1 'polypeptide(L)'
;MALQWICMAAAALGAAAMLRQELQQHSQHVQAEAQGGDSTSSKRKRSKRQAAAASSPAATPSTSSAAAGIPLQELDQLQSFLQRVYSWRGWKGGQYHVTEAWHAAEAAAAAAAAGSWQPDFDAKQLTDANCDALLRVIDEVFFGGKLLKRLALKVESQKDGVSKSSERARNVSGMERDGSSAGSTSSISSSSAADVTGSSSNVKKQRIGCRVVQPGSPHETWLCYFDVSNVIYVNAWRWNKHQVTAQNPVNCEGVVCSSRLQMLLHTLAHELVHAIVFHVFPEMDRSSAAYLKNDRHGPVFQLLNKQLYGHSSDALERVRVLECRC
;
A
#
# COMPACT_ATOMS: atom_id res chain seq x y z
N MET A 1 34.81 6.26 -1.17
CA MET A 1 33.38 6.40 -1.50
C MET A 1 33.03 5.96 -2.92
N ALA A 2 33.81 6.28 -3.95
CA ALA A 2 33.51 5.87 -5.34
C ALA A 2 33.38 4.34 -5.56
N LEU A 3 34.23 3.52 -4.92
CA LEU A 3 34.13 2.05 -5.03
C LEU A 3 32.80 1.49 -4.50
N GLN A 4 32.24 2.07 -3.43
CA GLN A 4 31.00 1.58 -2.83
C GLN A 4 29.79 1.83 -3.75
N TRP A 5 29.78 2.97 -4.46
CA TRP A 5 28.76 3.27 -5.47
C TRP A 5 28.88 2.36 -6.69
N ILE A 6 30.10 2.02 -7.12
CA ILE A 6 30.33 1.09 -8.23
C ILE A 6 29.83 -0.32 -7.88
N CYS A 7 30.10 -0.80 -6.67
CA CYS A 7 29.60 -2.09 -6.21
C CYS A 7 28.06 -2.13 -6.11
N MET A 8 27.42 -1.06 -5.64
CA MET A 8 25.96 -0.99 -5.60
C MET A 8 25.32 -0.92 -7.00
N ALA A 9 25.92 -0.16 -7.93
CA ALA A 9 25.46 -0.08 -9.31
C ALA A 9 25.61 -1.43 -10.04
N ALA A 10 26.73 -2.13 -9.83
CA ALA A 10 26.95 -3.45 -10.40
C ALA A 10 25.97 -4.50 -9.84
N ALA A 11 25.66 -4.44 -8.54
CA ALA A 11 24.67 -5.32 -7.92
C ALA A 11 23.24 -5.05 -8.45
N ALA A 12 22.88 -3.77 -8.65
CA ALA A 12 21.59 -3.38 -9.23
C ALA A 12 21.45 -3.83 -10.68
N LEU A 13 22.51 -3.70 -11.49
CA LEU A 13 22.53 -4.17 -12.88
C LEU A 13 22.48 -5.70 -12.98
N GLY A 14 23.18 -6.41 -12.10
CA GLY A 14 23.12 -7.87 -12.01
C GLY A 14 21.72 -8.38 -11.66
N ALA A 15 21.06 -7.75 -10.68
CA ALA A 15 19.69 -8.09 -10.31
C ALA A 15 18.69 -7.82 -11.46
N ALA A 16 18.84 -6.70 -12.19
CA ALA A 16 18.00 -6.37 -13.34
C ALA A 16 18.21 -7.34 -14.53
N ALA A 17 19.45 -7.79 -14.76
CA ALA A 17 19.77 -8.76 -15.81
C ALA A 17 19.22 -10.16 -15.51
N MET A 18 19.33 -10.64 -14.27
CA MET A 18 18.72 -11.91 -13.86
C MET A 18 17.20 -11.87 -13.99
N LEU A 19 16.55 -10.76 -13.59
CA LEU A 19 15.10 -10.61 -13.70
C LEU A 19 14.61 -10.58 -15.16
N ARG A 20 15.37 -9.96 -16.08
CA ARG A 20 15.07 -10.01 -17.53
C ARG A 20 15.18 -11.42 -18.09
N GLN A 21 16.21 -12.17 -17.67
CA GLN A 21 16.41 -13.55 -18.10
C GLN A 21 15.27 -14.46 -17.60
N GLU A 22 14.80 -14.26 -16.36
CA GLU A 22 13.66 -14.97 -15.79
C GLU A 22 12.35 -14.68 -16.55
N LEU A 23 12.10 -13.40 -16.89
CA LEU A 23 10.92 -13.03 -17.71
C LEU A 23 10.97 -13.64 -19.11
N GLN A 24 12.16 -13.72 -19.73
CA GLN A 24 12.33 -14.38 -21.03
C GLN A 24 12.09 -15.89 -20.95
N GLN A 25 12.60 -16.57 -19.91
CA GLN A 25 12.36 -18.01 -19.72
C GLN A 25 10.88 -18.32 -19.46
N HIS A 26 10.18 -17.46 -18.72
CA HIS A 26 8.74 -17.63 -18.46
C HIS A 26 7.90 -17.40 -19.73
N SER A 27 8.24 -16.39 -20.54
CA SER A 27 7.60 -16.17 -21.85
C SER A 27 7.78 -17.37 -22.79
N GLN A 28 8.92 -18.05 -22.74
CA GLN A 28 9.17 -19.25 -23.55
C GLN A 28 8.38 -20.46 -23.04
N HIS A 29 8.22 -20.62 -21.72
CA HIS A 29 7.42 -21.71 -21.15
C HIS A 29 5.93 -21.57 -21.48
N VAL A 30 5.37 -20.36 -21.37
CA VAL A 30 3.97 -20.09 -21.71
C VAL A 30 3.69 -20.29 -23.21
N GLN A 31 4.66 -19.95 -24.08
CA GLN A 31 4.55 -20.25 -25.51
C GLN A 31 4.63 -21.75 -25.83
N ALA A 32 5.41 -22.52 -25.07
CA ALA A 32 5.50 -23.98 -25.22
C ALA A 32 4.21 -24.70 -24.77
N GLU A 33 3.58 -24.25 -23.67
CA GLU A 33 2.30 -24.82 -23.20
C GLU A 33 1.14 -24.49 -24.16
N ALA A 34 1.16 -23.33 -24.82
CA ALA A 34 0.18 -22.97 -25.84
C ALA A 34 0.28 -23.82 -27.12
N GLN A 35 1.39 -24.53 -27.34
CA GLN A 35 1.62 -25.40 -28.51
C GLN A 35 1.46 -26.89 -28.21
N GLY A 36 1.26 -27.30 -26.95
CA GLY A 36 1.27 -28.70 -26.50
C GLY A 36 -0.10 -29.37 -26.35
N GLY A 37 -1.14 -28.85 -27.00
CA GLY A 37 -2.52 -29.30 -26.80
C GLY A 37 -3.08 -30.20 -27.90
N ASP A 38 -2.46 -31.34 -28.20
CA ASP A 38 -3.20 -32.51 -28.72
C ASP A 38 -2.36 -33.81 -28.65
N SER A 39 -2.74 -34.73 -27.78
CA SER A 39 -2.66 -36.19 -28.02
C SER A 39 -3.10 -36.98 -26.79
N THR A 40 -4.05 -37.87 -27.04
CA THR A 40 -4.64 -38.83 -26.11
C THR A 40 -3.74 -40.06 -25.89
N SER A 41 -4.04 -40.80 -24.81
CA SER A 41 -3.82 -42.26 -24.63
C SER A 41 -2.80 -42.72 -23.56
N SER A 42 -3.35 -43.17 -22.43
CA SER A 42 -3.24 -44.55 -21.90
C SER A 42 -1.86 -45.23 -21.78
N LYS A 43 -1.40 -45.47 -20.54
CA LYS A 43 -1.26 -46.81 -19.90
C LYS A 43 -0.30 -46.80 -18.70
N ARG A 44 -0.77 -47.45 -17.63
CA ARG A 44 -0.01 -47.97 -16.48
C ARG A 44 1.34 -48.58 -16.88
N LYS A 45 2.41 -48.23 -16.15
CA LYS A 45 3.45 -49.19 -15.74
C LYS A 45 4.11 -48.74 -14.44
N ARG A 46 4.14 -49.69 -13.49
CA ARG A 46 4.79 -49.63 -12.18
C ARG A 46 6.24 -50.08 -12.38
N SER A 47 7.21 -49.23 -12.04
CA SER A 47 8.61 -49.62 -11.91
C SER A 47 9.27 -48.89 -10.73
N LYS A 48 10.32 -49.54 -10.23
CA LYS A 48 10.95 -49.47 -8.92
C LYS A 48 12.37 -48.92 -9.10
N ARG A 49 12.90 -48.21 -8.08
CA ARG A 49 14.23 -47.56 -7.98
C ARG A 49 14.32 -46.24 -8.77
N GLN A 50 14.93 -45.16 -8.29
CA GLN A 50 16.25 -45.08 -7.64
C GLN A 50 16.35 -43.79 -6.81
N ALA A 51 16.99 -43.87 -5.64
CA ALA A 51 17.37 -42.71 -4.86
C ALA A 51 18.56 -42.02 -5.52
N ALA A 52 18.38 -40.77 -5.93
CA ALA A 52 19.44 -39.83 -6.21
C ALA A 52 19.05 -38.49 -5.58
N ALA A 53 19.81 -38.08 -4.57
CA ALA A 53 19.72 -36.77 -3.96
C ALA A 53 20.20 -35.74 -5.00
N ALA A 54 19.27 -35.19 -5.76
CA ALA A 54 19.48 -34.02 -6.58
C ALA A 54 19.10 -32.80 -5.72
N SER A 55 20.10 -31.99 -5.40
CA SER A 55 19.95 -30.66 -4.82
C SER A 55 19.00 -29.86 -5.70
N SER A 56 17.77 -29.63 -5.24
CA SER A 56 16.81 -28.81 -5.96
C SER A 56 17.36 -27.39 -6.11
N PRO A 57 17.38 -26.82 -7.33
CA PRO A 57 17.67 -25.41 -7.49
C PRO A 57 16.63 -24.60 -6.70
N ALA A 58 17.10 -23.57 -5.99
CA ALA A 58 16.26 -22.69 -5.19
C ALA A 58 15.04 -22.24 -6.02
N ALA A 59 13.84 -22.52 -5.51
CA ALA A 59 12.59 -22.19 -6.17
C ALA A 59 12.57 -20.69 -6.50
N THR A 60 12.56 -20.36 -7.78
CA THR A 60 12.30 -19.01 -8.28
C THR A 60 10.95 -18.54 -7.76
N PRO A 61 10.84 -17.32 -7.20
CA PRO A 61 9.57 -16.79 -6.74
C PRO A 61 8.62 -16.69 -7.94
N SER A 62 7.57 -17.52 -7.95
CA SER A 62 6.58 -17.46 -9.03
C SER A 62 5.97 -16.06 -9.05
N THR A 63 6.03 -15.41 -10.21
CA THR A 63 5.27 -14.19 -10.46
C THR A 63 3.81 -14.50 -10.18
N SER A 64 3.28 -13.95 -9.07
CA SER A 64 1.90 -14.15 -8.65
C SER A 64 0.95 -13.83 -9.79
N SER A 65 -0.16 -14.56 -9.94
CA SER A 65 -1.17 -14.32 -10.99
C SER A 65 -1.62 -12.85 -11.07
N ALA A 66 -1.55 -12.10 -9.96
CA ALA A 66 -1.78 -10.66 -9.92
C ALA A 66 -0.91 -9.87 -10.92
N ALA A 67 0.36 -10.24 -11.15
CA ALA A 67 1.23 -9.50 -12.06
C ALA A 67 0.78 -9.60 -13.54
N ALA A 68 0.09 -10.68 -13.91
CA ALA A 68 -0.32 -10.93 -15.29
C ALA A 68 -1.35 -9.92 -15.82
N GLY A 69 -2.08 -9.25 -14.92
CA GLY A 69 -3.10 -8.25 -15.27
C GLY A 69 -2.60 -6.80 -15.28
N ILE A 70 -1.31 -6.55 -14.98
CA ILE A 70 -0.76 -5.20 -14.83
C ILE A 70 -0.01 -4.79 -16.11
N PRO A 71 -0.30 -3.62 -16.72
CA PRO A 71 0.48 -3.11 -17.84
C PRO A 71 1.98 -3.02 -17.49
N LEU A 72 2.86 -3.38 -18.43
CA LEU A 72 4.31 -3.46 -18.18
C LEU A 72 4.90 -2.16 -17.61
N GLN A 73 4.48 -1.00 -18.11
CA GLN A 73 4.95 0.30 -17.61
C GLN A 73 4.52 0.57 -16.16
N GLU A 74 3.35 0.07 -15.75
CA GLU A 74 2.90 0.18 -14.36
C GLU A 74 3.69 -0.80 -13.47
N LEU A 75 3.91 -2.03 -13.98
CA LEU A 75 4.70 -3.03 -13.27
C LEU A 75 6.13 -2.55 -12.99
N ASP A 76 6.79 -1.91 -13.94
CA ASP A 76 8.14 -1.34 -13.76
C ASP A 76 8.17 -0.27 -12.64
N GLN A 77 7.13 0.57 -12.56
CA GLN A 77 7.00 1.58 -11.50
C GLN A 77 6.78 0.95 -10.12
N LEU A 78 5.94 -0.09 -10.05
CA LEU A 78 5.68 -0.85 -8.83
C LEU A 78 6.95 -1.57 -8.36
N GLN A 79 7.67 -2.23 -9.25
CA GLN A 79 8.94 -2.89 -8.94
C GLN A 79 9.99 -1.90 -8.45
N SER A 80 10.12 -0.75 -9.12
CA SER A 80 11.03 0.32 -8.68
C SER A 80 10.68 0.86 -7.30
N PHE A 81 9.39 0.91 -6.95
CA PHE A 81 8.96 1.27 -5.60
C PHE A 81 9.31 0.19 -4.58
N LEU A 82 8.97 -1.08 -4.85
CA LEU A 82 9.26 -2.21 -3.96
C LEU A 82 10.77 -2.33 -3.67
N GLN A 83 11.62 -2.20 -4.70
CA GLN A 83 13.08 -2.20 -4.53
C GLN A 83 13.56 -1.09 -3.57
N ARG A 84 12.95 0.11 -3.62
CA ARG A 84 13.27 1.18 -2.66
C ARG A 84 12.84 0.83 -1.24
N VAL A 85 11.64 0.26 -1.07
CA VAL A 85 11.17 -0.19 0.25
C VAL A 85 12.10 -1.25 0.83
N TYR A 86 12.47 -2.25 0.04
CA TYR A 86 13.43 -3.28 0.47
C TYR A 86 14.79 -2.68 0.83
N SER A 87 15.28 -1.72 0.04
CA SER A 87 16.51 -0.99 0.35
C SER A 87 16.41 -0.21 1.67
N TRP A 88 15.28 0.45 1.97
CA TRP A 88 15.09 1.17 3.24
C TRP A 88 15.18 0.27 4.46
N ARG A 89 14.80 -1.00 4.30
CA ARG A 89 14.82 -2.01 5.35
C ARG A 89 16.11 -2.84 5.40
N GLY A 90 17.00 -2.67 4.42
CA GLY A 90 18.13 -3.57 4.23
C GLY A 90 17.71 -5.00 3.86
N TRP A 91 16.49 -5.18 3.35
CA TRP A 91 16.00 -6.49 2.90
C TRP A 91 16.60 -6.82 1.54
N LYS A 92 16.97 -8.09 1.35
CA LYS A 92 17.53 -8.58 0.08
C LYS A 92 16.46 -9.07 -0.90
N GLY A 93 15.19 -8.84 -0.58
CA GLY A 93 14.02 -9.33 -1.32
C GLY A 93 13.52 -10.69 -0.80
N GLY A 94 12.34 -11.11 -1.28
CA GLY A 94 11.70 -12.37 -0.89
C GLY A 94 10.76 -12.26 0.32
N GLN A 95 9.95 -13.31 0.54
CA GLN A 95 8.87 -13.32 1.55
C GLN A 95 9.33 -13.60 2.99
N TYR A 96 10.56 -14.10 3.18
CA TYR A 96 11.07 -14.52 4.50
C TYR A 96 11.05 -13.39 5.55
N HIS A 97 11.15 -12.13 5.12
CA HIS A 97 11.20 -10.99 6.02
C HIS A 97 9.82 -10.56 6.55
N VAL A 98 8.74 -10.98 5.91
CA VAL A 98 7.39 -10.49 6.23
C VAL A 98 6.89 -11.04 7.55
N THR A 99 7.07 -12.34 7.80
CA THR A 99 6.66 -12.97 9.07
C THR A 99 7.43 -12.39 10.26
N GLU A 100 8.75 -12.23 10.12
CA GLU A 100 9.59 -11.58 11.15
C GLU A 100 9.17 -10.12 11.38
N ALA A 101 8.86 -9.39 10.31
CA ALA A 101 8.35 -8.02 10.41
C ALA A 101 7.02 -7.97 11.17
N TRP A 102 6.09 -8.89 10.92
CA TRP A 102 4.83 -8.93 11.67
C TRP A 102 5.03 -9.19 13.15
N HIS A 103 5.88 -10.16 13.52
CA HIS A 103 6.23 -10.38 14.92
C HIS A 103 6.87 -9.15 15.57
N ALA A 104 7.74 -8.43 14.84
CA ALA A 104 8.34 -7.19 15.31
C ALA A 104 7.29 -6.07 15.49
N ALA A 105 6.31 -5.96 14.58
CA ALA A 105 5.21 -5.00 14.68
C ALA A 105 4.31 -5.28 15.88
N GLU A 106 3.96 -6.55 16.12
CA GLU A 106 3.19 -6.96 17.31
C GLU A 106 3.93 -6.64 18.61
N ALA A 107 5.22 -6.97 18.68
CA ALA A 107 6.04 -6.66 19.86
C ALA A 107 6.17 -5.15 20.08
N ALA A 108 6.35 -4.36 19.03
CA ALA A 108 6.42 -2.91 19.10
C ALA A 108 5.09 -2.26 19.49
N ALA A 109 3.95 -2.84 19.06
CA ALA A 109 2.63 -2.36 19.43
C ALA A 109 2.35 -2.46 20.95
N ALA A 110 2.97 -3.42 21.64
CA ALA A 110 2.86 -3.55 23.09
C ALA A 110 3.61 -2.46 23.88
N ALA A 111 4.47 -1.67 23.22
CA ALA A 111 5.21 -0.59 23.89
C ALA A 111 4.29 0.59 24.26
N ALA A 112 4.63 1.29 25.35
CA ALA A 112 3.87 2.46 25.81
C ALA A 112 3.73 3.57 24.76
N ALA A 113 4.80 3.81 23.98
CA ALA A 113 4.79 4.79 22.90
C ALA A 113 3.82 4.43 21.75
N ALA A 114 3.46 3.15 21.62
CA ALA A 114 2.52 2.64 20.63
C ALA A 114 1.08 2.55 21.15
N GLY A 115 0.84 2.81 22.45
CA GLY A 115 -0.47 2.70 23.09
C GLY A 115 -0.65 1.47 23.99
N SER A 116 0.42 0.70 24.25
CA SER A 116 0.41 -0.48 25.14
C SER A 116 -0.60 -1.55 24.74
N TRP A 117 -0.69 -1.85 23.45
CA TRP A 117 -1.73 -2.74 22.92
C TRP A 117 -1.59 -4.16 23.48
N GLN A 118 -2.73 -4.71 23.90
CA GLN A 118 -2.86 -6.12 24.27
C GLN A 118 -3.39 -6.93 23.08
N PRO A 119 -3.05 -8.23 22.98
CA PRO A 119 -3.55 -9.09 21.89
C PRO A 119 -5.08 -9.07 21.70
N ASP A 120 -5.82 -8.96 22.80
CA ASP A 120 -7.29 -9.01 22.87
C ASP A 120 -7.94 -7.66 23.22
N PHE A 121 -7.29 -6.54 22.85
CA PHE A 121 -7.68 -5.19 23.23
C PHE A 121 -9.21 -4.90 23.19
N ASP A 122 -9.66 -4.04 24.13
CA ASP A 122 -11.03 -3.50 24.15
C ASP A 122 -11.16 -2.40 23.09
N ALA A 123 -12.28 -2.32 22.37
CA ALA A 123 -12.50 -1.28 21.36
C ALA A 123 -12.42 0.15 21.92
N LYS A 124 -12.55 0.36 23.23
CA LYS A 124 -12.26 1.64 23.89
C LYS A 124 -10.82 2.11 23.71
N GLN A 125 -9.88 1.18 23.45
CA GLN A 125 -8.50 1.50 23.12
C GLN A 125 -8.35 2.05 21.69
N LEU A 126 -9.35 1.86 20.82
CA LEU A 126 -9.41 2.47 19.49
C LEU A 126 -9.72 3.96 19.65
N THR A 127 -8.66 4.74 19.81
CA THR A 127 -8.70 6.21 19.74
C THR A 127 -7.86 6.67 18.56
N ASP A 128 -8.15 7.86 18.01
CA ASP A 128 -7.37 8.43 16.90
C ASP A 128 -5.86 8.40 17.18
N ALA A 129 -5.46 8.80 18.40
CA ALA A 129 -4.07 8.85 18.82
C ALA A 129 -3.40 7.46 18.89
N ASN A 130 -4.10 6.44 19.40
CA ASN A 130 -3.55 5.09 19.48
C ASN A 130 -3.45 4.44 18.09
N CYS A 131 -4.45 4.66 17.23
CA CYS A 131 -4.42 4.16 15.86
C CYS A 131 -3.31 4.86 15.03
N ASP A 132 -3.08 6.16 15.23
CA ASP A 132 -1.94 6.88 14.65
C ASP A 132 -0.59 6.35 15.16
N ALA A 133 -0.51 5.96 16.43
CA ALA A 133 0.67 5.33 16.99
C ALA A 133 0.95 3.96 16.33
N LEU A 134 -0.09 3.14 16.09
CA LEU A 134 0.03 1.89 15.35
C LEU A 134 0.45 2.09 13.90
N LEU A 135 -0.09 3.09 13.19
CA LEU A 135 0.37 3.40 11.83
C LEU A 135 1.88 3.71 11.79
N ARG A 136 2.39 4.41 12.81
CA ARG A 136 3.84 4.67 12.93
C ARG A 136 4.63 3.40 13.22
N VAL A 137 4.10 2.47 14.01
CA VAL A 137 4.72 1.15 14.20
C VAL A 137 4.82 0.41 12.87
N ILE A 138 3.73 0.36 12.10
CA ILE A 138 3.72 -0.28 10.77
C ILE A 138 4.72 0.41 9.82
N ASP A 139 4.73 1.75 9.77
CA ASP A 139 5.70 2.51 8.97
C ASP A 139 7.15 2.22 9.38
N GLU A 140 7.45 2.23 10.68
CA GLU A 140 8.79 1.94 11.18
C GLU A 140 9.23 0.52 10.80
N VAL A 141 8.36 -0.47 11.01
CA VAL A 141 8.67 -1.88 10.82
C VAL A 141 8.67 -2.31 9.35
N PHE A 142 7.87 -1.71 8.47
CA PHE A 142 7.81 -2.11 7.06
C PHE A 142 8.55 -1.16 6.13
N PHE A 143 8.72 0.11 6.51
CA PHE A 143 9.28 1.15 5.65
C PHE A 143 10.41 1.95 6.30
N GLY A 144 10.81 1.64 7.54
CA GLY A 144 11.86 2.36 8.27
C GLY A 144 11.47 3.80 8.61
N GLY A 145 10.18 4.05 8.84
CA GLY A 145 9.67 5.36 9.26
C GLY A 145 9.75 6.41 8.15
N LYS A 146 9.71 5.97 6.88
CA LYS A 146 9.88 6.81 5.69
C LYS A 146 8.60 6.95 4.88
N LEU A 147 7.66 6.00 4.96
CA LEU A 147 6.47 6.04 4.13
C LEU A 147 5.58 7.21 4.51
N LEU A 148 5.21 7.34 5.79
CA LEU A 148 4.27 8.40 6.22
C LEU A 148 4.85 9.80 5.98
N LYS A 149 6.17 9.96 6.15
CA LYS A 149 6.88 11.21 5.80
C LYS A 149 6.76 11.51 4.31
N ARG A 150 6.99 10.51 3.45
CA ARG A 150 6.91 10.65 1.99
C ARG A 150 5.50 10.96 1.51
N LEU A 151 4.49 10.30 2.09
CA LEU A 151 3.09 10.54 1.77
C LEU A 151 2.68 11.96 2.17
N ALA A 152 3.09 12.45 3.34
CA ALA A 152 2.84 13.84 3.76
C ALA A 152 3.43 14.87 2.78
N LEU A 153 4.67 14.66 2.30
CA LEU A 153 5.29 15.56 1.30
C LEU A 153 4.52 15.58 -0.03
N LYS A 154 3.96 14.43 -0.44
CA LYS A 154 3.17 14.34 -1.68
C LYS A 154 1.84 15.07 -1.56
N VAL A 155 1.15 14.94 -0.42
CA VAL A 155 -0.09 15.67 -0.13
C VAL A 155 0.14 17.18 -0.21
N GLU A 156 1.25 17.68 0.35
CA GLU A 156 1.61 19.11 0.26
C GLU A 156 1.81 19.54 -1.20
N SER A 157 2.58 18.77 -1.97
CA SER A 157 2.87 19.12 -3.38
C SER A 157 1.64 19.15 -4.30
N GLN A 158 0.63 18.32 -4.02
CA GLN A 158 -0.61 18.30 -4.81
C GLN A 158 -1.45 19.57 -4.60
N LYS A 159 -1.45 20.14 -3.39
CA LYS A 159 -2.18 21.39 -3.09
C LYS A 159 -1.61 22.59 -3.86
N ASP A 160 -0.29 22.66 -3.95
CA ASP A 160 0.38 23.76 -4.66
C ASP A 160 0.09 23.73 -6.17
N GLY A 161 -0.05 22.54 -6.75
CA GLY A 161 -0.37 22.37 -8.17
C GLY A 161 -1.79 22.85 -8.52
N VAL A 162 -2.77 22.58 -7.65
CA VAL A 162 -4.16 23.03 -7.85
C VAL A 162 -4.28 24.55 -7.75
N SER A 163 -3.64 25.17 -6.74
CA SER A 163 -3.68 26.61 -6.55
C SER A 163 -3.06 27.38 -7.73
N LYS A 164 -1.88 26.93 -8.23
CA LYS A 164 -1.20 27.58 -9.36
C LYS A 164 -1.96 27.42 -10.69
N SER A 165 -2.63 26.28 -10.88
CA SER A 165 -3.45 26.06 -12.09
C SER A 165 -4.69 26.95 -12.11
N SER A 166 -5.31 27.17 -10.93
CA SER A 166 -6.44 28.10 -10.79
C SER A 166 -6.03 29.57 -11.00
N GLU A 167 -4.87 29.97 -10.47
CA GLU A 167 -4.36 31.34 -10.62
C GLU A 167 -3.95 31.66 -12.06
N ARG A 168 -3.32 30.69 -12.76
CA ARG A 168 -3.00 30.83 -14.18
C ARG A 168 -4.26 30.94 -15.06
N ALA A 169 -5.32 30.18 -14.76
CA ALA A 169 -6.59 30.29 -15.48
C ALA A 169 -7.24 31.67 -15.29
N ARG A 170 -7.15 32.27 -14.10
CA ARG A 170 -7.66 33.63 -13.84
C ARG A 170 -6.86 34.69 -14.59
N ASN A 171 -5.53 34.59 -14.62
CA ASN A 171 -4.69 35.56 -15.33
C ASN A 171 -4.84 35.49 -16.86
N VAL A 172 -5.16 34.32 -17.43
CA VAL A 172 -5.44 34.19 -18.88
C VAL A 172 -6.81 34.78 -19.23
N SER A 173 -7.80 34.73 -18.33
CA SER A 173 -9.12 35.35 -18.56
C SER A 173 -9.13 36.88 -18.48
N GLY A 174 -8.04 37.51 -18.03
CA GLY A 174 -7.93 38.97 -17.88
C GLY A 174 -7.33 39.70 -19.09
N MET A 175 -6.92 39.00 -20.16
CA MET A 175 -6.14 39.60 -21.26
C MET A 175 -6.91 39.79 -22.58
N GLU A 176 -8.25 39.67 -22.57
CA GLU A 176 -9.10 39.79 -23.78
C GLU A 176 -10.08 40.96 -23.79
N ARG A 177 -9.85 42.04 -23.01
CA ARG A 177 -10.62 43.27 -23.16
C ARG A 177 -9.76 44.51 -23.01
N ASP A 178 -9.16 44.93 -24.11
CA ASP A 178 -8.92 46.35 -24.37
C ASP A 178 -9.22 46.66 -25.84
N GLY A 179 -10.39 47.25 -26.04
CA GLY A 179 -10.87 47.79 -27.29
C GLY A 179 -11.86 48.92 -27.00
N SER A 180 -11.31 50.13 -26.84
CA SER A 180 -11.97 51.45 -26.85
C SER A 180 -12.81 51.87 -25.65
N SER A 181 -12.31 52.87 -24.90
CA SER A 181 -12.94 54.20 -24.86
C SER A 181 -12.08 55.17 -24.05
N ALA A 182 -11.81 56.34 -24.63
CA ALA A 182 -11.25 57.49 -23.94
C ALA A 182 -12.27 58.09 -22.96
N GLY A 183 -11.77 58.75 -21.91
CA GLY A 183 -12.54 59.79 -21.21
C GLY A 183 -12.38 59.82 -19.69
N SER A 184 -11.70 60.87 -19.24
CA SER A 184 -11.99 61.63 -18.01
C SER A 184 -11.25 61.27 -16.71
N THR A 185 -10.43 62.26 -16.35
CA THR A 185 -9.80 62.58 -15.07
C THR A 185 -10.77 62.70 -13.90
N SER A 186 -10.42 62.15 -12.72
CA SER A 186 -10.37 62.92 -11.46
C SER A 186 -10.06 62.07 -10.22
N SER A 187 -9.42 62.75 -9.26
CA SER A 187 -9.41 62.58 -7.81
C SER A 187 -8.68 61.39 -7.18
N ILE A 188 -7.49 61.75 -6.70
CA ILE A 188 -6.67 61.09 -5.69
C ILE A 188 -7.41 61.16 -4.35
N SER A 189 -7.71 60.00 -3.76
CA SER A 189 -8.15 59.88 -2.37
C SER A 189 -7.25 58.89 -1.65
N SER A 190 -6.43 59.45 -0.77
CA SER A 190 -5.53 58.79 0.15
C SER A 190 -6.33 58.10 1.26
N SER A 191 -6.30 56.78 1.32
CA SER A 191 -6.84 56.03 2.45
C SER A 191 -5.83 55.00 2.95
N SER A 192 -5.26 55.37 4.10
CA SER A 192 -4.83 54.53 5.23
C SER A 192 -4.44 53.08 4.93
N ALA A 193 -3.13 52.84 5.06
CA ALA A 193 -2.56 51.53 5.35
C ALA A 193 -3.24 50.95 6.60
N ALA A 194 -4.17 50.01 6.40
CA ALA A 194 -4.61 49.10 7.44
C ALA A 194 -3.62 47.94 7.48
N ASP A 195 -3.02 47.78 8.65
CA ASP A 195 -2.17 46.68 9.05
C ASP A 195 -2.89 45.35 8.81
N VAL A 196 -2.58 44.69 7.68
CA VAL A 196 -2.97 43.30 7.44
C VAL A 196 -2.00 42.45 8.24
N THR A 197 -2.27 42.31 9.54
CA THR A 197 -1.67 41.24 10.35
C THR A 197 -2.09 39.93 9.70
N GLY A 198 -1.17 39.36 8.91
CA GLY A 198 -1.34 38.10 8.24
C GLY A 198 -1.74 37.04 9.24
N SER A 199 -3.02 36.66 9.20
CA SER A 199 -3.52 35.46 9.82
C SER A 199 -2.83 34.31 9.10
N SER A 200 -1.64 33.97 9.57
CA SER A 200 -0.87 32.80 9.16
C SER A 200 -1.72 31.62 9.58
N SER A 201 -2.67 31.27 8.71
CA SER A 201 -3.49 30.09 8.86
C SER A 201 -2.49 28.96 9.06
N ASN A 202 -2.47 28.42 10.28
CA ASN A 202 -1.75 27.19 10.58
C ASN A 202 -2.41 26.13 9.71
N VAL A 203 -1.96 26.03 8.46
CA VAL A 203 -2.33 24.97 7.54
C VAL A 203 -1.81 23.73 8.23
N LYS A 204 -2.68 23.10 9.02
CA LYS A 204 -2.40 21.81 9.65
C LYS A 204 -1.94 20.92 8.51
N LYS A 205 -0.64 20.59 8.52
CA LYS A 205 -0.04 19.71 7.52
C LYS A 205 -0.91 18.48 7.47
N GLN A 206 -1.59 18.27 6.34
CA GLN A 206 -2.51 17.17 6.19
C GLN A 206 -1.66 15.92 6.08
N ARG A 207 -1.65 15.16 7.17
CA ARG A 207 -0.90 13.92 7.29
C ARG A 207 -1.90 12.78 7.17
N ILE A 208 -1.43 11.66 6.64
CA ILE A 208 -2.17 10.42 6.78
C ILE A 208 -2.25 10.09 8.26
N GLY A 209 -3.47 9.88 8.72
CA GLY A 209 -3.79 9.55 10.10
C GLY A 209 -5.08 8.76 10.18
N CYS A 210 -5.43 8.38 11.40
CA CYS A 210 -6.60 7.60 11.71
C CYS A 210 -7.71 8.47 12.27
N ARG A 211 -8.95 8.08 11.99
CA ARG A 211 -10.13 8.62 12.66
C ARG A 211 -11.07 7.50 13.07
N VAL A 212 -11.33 7.42 14.36
CA VAL A 212 -12.26 6.44 14.92
C VAL A 212 -13.67 6.98 14.77
N VAL A 213 -14.54 6.18 14.16
CA VAL A 213 -15.94 6.54 13.90
C VAL A 213 -16.90 5.69 14.71
N GLN A 214 -18.00 6.32 15.07
CA GLN A 214 -19.11 5.74 15.81
C GLN A 214 -20.15 5.13 14.85
N PRO A 215 -21.12 4.34 15.36
CA PRO A 215 -22.27 3.92 14.58
C PRO A 215 -22.99 5.11 13.92
N GLY A 216 -23.55 4.93 12.73
CA GLY A 216 -24.16 5.98 11.90
C GLY A 216 -23.36 6.37 10.65
N SER A 217 -22.20 5.75 10.39
CA SER A 217 -21.33 6.12 9.26
C SER A 217 -21.77 5.43 7.95
N PRO A 218 -21.61 6.08 6.77
CA PRO A 218 -22.00 5.49 5.49
C PRO A 218 -21.21 4.21 5.13
N HIS A 219 -20.09 3.96 5.81
CA HIS A 219 -19.19 2.81 5.61
C HIS A 219 -19.19 1.86 6.81
N GLU A 220 -20.31 1.79 7.52
CA GLU A 220 -20.52 0.99 8.72
C GLU A 220 -20.23 -0.52 8.56
N THR A 221 -20.27 -1.04 7.34
CA THR A 221 -20.04 -2.46 7.06
C THR A 221 -18.56 -2.85 7.10
N TRP A 222 -17.64 -1.89 7.03
CA TRP A 222 -16.20 -2.16 6.94
C TRP A 222 -15.51 -2.09 8.30
N LEU A 223 -14.37 -2.77 8.48
CA LEU A 223 -13.58 -2.65 9.73
C LEU A 223 -12.80 -1.33 9.75
N CYS A 224 -12.16 -1.03 8.63
CA CYS A 224 -11.50 0.23 8.33
C CYS A 224 -11.80 0.62 6.87
N TYR A 225 -11.49 1.87 6.50
CA TYR A 225 -11.40 2.30 5.10
C TYR A 225 -10.56 3.56 4.96
N PHE A 226 -9.86 3.69 3.83
CA PHE A 226 -9.16 4.89 3.42
C PHE A 226 -10.02 5.78 2.52
N ASP A 227 -10.11 7.07 2.84
CA ASP A 227 -10.87 8.04 2.04
C ASP A 227 -9.98 9.03 1.25
N VAL A 228 -10.63 9.85 0.42
CA VAL A 228 -9.99 10.92 -0.35
C VAL A 228 -9.47 12.09 0.50
N SER A 229 -9.81 12.14 1.79
CA SER A 229 -9.32 13.13 2.75
C SER A 229 -7.97 12.72 3.36
N ASN A 230 -7.41 11.59 2.92
CA ASN A 230 -6.16 11.01 3.42
C ASN A 230 -6.28 10.52 4.87
N VAL A 231 -7.47 10.05 5.24
CA VAL A 231 -7.75 9.54 6.59
C VAL A 231 -8.14 8.07 6.49
N ILE A 232 -7.56 7.25 7.37
CA ILE A 232 -7.98 5.88 7.61
C ILE A 232 -9.06 5.92 8.70
N TYR A 233 -10.28 5.62 8.33
CA TYR A 233 -11.38 5.53 9.28
C TYR A 233 -11.41 4.15 9.91
N VAL A 234 -11.61 4.08 11.22
CA VAL A 234 -11.66 2.85 12.00
C VAL A 234 -13.03 2.73 12.67
N ASN A 235 -13.82 1.73 12.29
CA ASN A 235 -15.19 1.54 12.79
C ASN A 235 -15.19 0.80 14.14
N ALA A 236 -14.87 1.48 15.25
CA ALA A 236 -14.64 0.86 16.57
C ALA A 236 -15.77 -0.08 17.04
N TRP A 237 -17.04 0.24 16.72
CA TRP A 237 -18.16 -0.60 17.11
C TRP A 237 -18.17 -1.96 16.41
N ARG A 238 -17.65 -2.06 15.16
CA ARG A 238 -17.53 -3.34 14.44
C ARG A 238 -16.54 -4.23 15.14
N TRP A 239 -15.41 -3.68 15.60
CA TRP A 239 -14.39 -4.43 16.32
C TRP A 239 -14.97 -5.18 17.51
N ASN A 240 -15.91 -4.60 18.27
CA ASN A 240 -16.59 -5.27 19.39
C ASN A 240 -17.37 -6.53 19.00
N LYS A 241 -17.78 -6.67 17.74
CA LYS A 241 -18.51 -7.84 17.25
C LYS A 241 -17.58 -9.00 16.85
N HIS A 242 -16.28 -8.73 16.70
CA HIS A 242 -15.30 -9.74 16.29
C HIS A 242 -14.55 -10.29 17.50
N GLN A 243 -14.89 -11.53 17.87
CA GLN A 243 -14.11 -12.30 18.84
C GLN A 243 -13.00 -13.04 18.10
N VAL A 244 -11.81 -12.44 18.01
CA VAL A 244 -10.63 -13.08 17.41
C VAL A 244 -9.75 -13.64 18.52
N THR A 245 -9.61 -14.95 18.57
CA THR A 245 -8.81 -15.67 19.57
C THR A 245 -8.06 -16.82 18.91
N ALA A 246 -7.11 -17.44 19.63
CA ALA A 246 -6.41 -18.61 19.13
C ALA A 246 -7.35 -19.78 18.80
N GLN A 247 -8.48 -19.89 19.51
CA GLN A 247 -9.51 -20.92 19.29
C GLN A 247 -10.53 -20.51 18.20
N ASN A 248 -10.64 -19.22 17.88
CA ASN A 248 -11.48 -18.71 16.82
C ASN A 248 -10.68 -17.72 15.94
N PRO A 249 -9.69 -18.21 15.17
CA PRO A 249 -8.86 -17.36 14.35
C PRO A 249 -9.62 -16.83 13.13
N VAL A 250 -9.16 -15.70 12.60
CA VAL A 250 -9.71 -15.08 11.38
C VAL A 250 -8.64 -15.09 10.31
N ASN A 251 -9.02 -15.42 9.08
CA ASN A 251 -8.16 -15.25 7.92
C ASN A 251 -8.30 -13.81 7.43
N CYS A 252 -7.28 -13.00 7.70
CA CYS A 252 -7.13 -11.66 7.19
C CYS A 252 -6.30 -11.72 5.91
N GLU A 253 -6.98 -11.80 4.75
CA GLU A 253 -6.33 -11.67 3.44
C GLU A 253 -5.23 -12.71 3.16
N GLY A 254 -5.42 -13.94 3.63
CA GLY A 254 -4.44 -15.02 3.54
C GLY A 254 -3.56 -15.17 4.78
N VAL A 255 -3.64 -14.24 5.74
CA VAL A 255 -2.91 -14.31 7.00
C VAL A 255 -3.84 -14.75 8.14
N VAL A 256 -3.47 -15.82 8.84
CA VAL A 256 -4.26 -16.30 9.99
C VAL A 256 -3.96 -15.45 11.22
N CYS A 257 -4.92 -14.61 11.59
CA CYS A 257 -4.89 -13.81 12.81
C CYS A 257 -5.53 -14.59 13.97
N SER A 258 -4.75 -14.79 15.02
CA SER A 258 -5.14 -15.46 16.26
C SER A 258 -5.49 -14.47 17.39
N SER A 259 -5.36 -13.16 17.14
CA SER A 259 -5.67 -12.10 18.09
C SER A 259 -6.32 -10.90 17.39
N ARG A 260 -7.03 -10.05 18.17
CA ARG A 260 -7.63 -8.82 17.64
C ARG A 260 -6.55 -7.82 17.23
N LEU A 261 -5.43 -7.76 17.96
CA LEU A 261 -4.29 -6.90 17.62
C LEU A 261 -3.68 -7.28 16.26
N GLN A 262 -3.47 -8.58 16.00
CA GLN A 262 -3.02 -9.06 14.69
C GLN A 262 -3.97 -8.57 13.60
N MET A 263 -5.27 -8.83 13.75
CA MET A 263 -6.27 -8.40 12.77
C MET A 263 -6.23 -6.87 12.54
N LEU A 264 -6.08 -6.05 13.59
CA LEU A 264 -5.97 -4.59 13.48
C LEU A 264 -4.73 -4.14 12.72
N LEU A 265 -3.57 -4.70 13.04
CA LEU A 265 -2.31 -4.40 12.37
C LEU A 265 -2.41 -4.70 10.86
N HIS A 266 -2.93 -5.87 10.50
CA HIS A 266 -3.13 -6.26 9.10
C HIS A 266 -4.14 -5.36 8.39
N THR A 267 -5.27 -5.04 9.05
CA THR A 267 -6.28 -4.15 8.47
C THR A 267 -5.72 -2.73 8.23
N LEU A 268 -4.95 -2.16 9.18
CA LEU A 268 -4.34 -0.85 8.98
C LEU A 268 -3.27 -0.86 7.88
N ALA A 269 -2.49 -1.94 7.77
CA ALA A 269 -1.50 -2.09 6.70
C ALA A 269 -2.15 -2.20 5.32
N HIS A 270 -3.28 -2.90 5.23
CA HIS A 270 -4.11 -2.93 4.02
C HIS A 270 -4.50 -1.52 3.58
N GLU A 271 -5.03 -0.70 4.50
CA GLU A 271 -5.42 0.68 4.18
C GLU A 271 -4.23 1.55 3.76
N LEU A 272 -3.02 1.26 4.26
CA LEU A 272 -1.80 1.92 3.79
C LEU A 272 -1.46 1.55 2.33
N VAL A 273 -1.88 0.40 1.81
CA VAL A 273 -1.73 0.09 0.37
C VAL A 273 -2.60 1.03 -0.46
N HIS A 274 -3.85 1.27 -0.07
CA HIS A 274 -4.69 2.26 -0.75
C HIS A 274 -4.04 3.65 -0.74
N ALA A 275 -3.52 4.09 0.42
CA ALA A 275 -2.79 5.34 0.53
C ALA A 275 -1.55 5.41 -0.38
N ILE A 276 -0.80 4.30 -0.50
CA ILE A 276 0.35 4.19 -1.41
C ILE A 276 -0.12 4.38 -2.85
N VAL A 277 -1.14 3.65 -3.31
CA VAL A 277 -1.60 3.77 -4.70
C VAL A 277 -2.11 5.19 -4.98
N PHE A 278 -2.93 5.73 -4.09
CA PHE A 278 -3.51 7.06 -4.24
C PHE A 278 -2.45 8.18 -4.36
N HIS A 279 -1.40 8.16 -3.54
CA HIS A 279 -0.43 9.26 -3.49
C HIS A 279 0.87 9.01 -4.26
N VAL A 280 1.32 7.76 -4.35
CA VAL A 280 2.58 7.40 -5.03
C VAL A 280 2.33 7.13 -6.51
N PHE A 281 1.16 6.59 -6.85
CA PHE A 281 0.78 6.21 -8.21
C PHE A 281 -0.58 6.81 -8.64
N PRO A 282 -0.74 8.14 -8.57
CA PRO A 282 -2.04 8.79 -8.82
C PRO A 282 -2.62 8.52 -10.21
N GLU A 283 -1.79 8.26 -11.22
CA GLU A 283 -2.26 7.87 -12.55
C GLU A 283 -2.84 6.45 -12.58
N MET A 284 -2.26 5.53 -11.81
CA MET A 284 -2.80 4.18 -11.65
C MET A 284 -4.11 4.21 -10.87
N ASP A 285 -4.18 4.97 -9.77
CA ASP A 285 -5.43 5.16 -9.02
C ASP A 285 -6.56 5.69 -9.91
N ARG A 286 -6.26 6.67 -10.77
CA ARG A 286 -7.27 7.32 -11.61
C ARG A 286 -7.74 6.47 -12.79
N SER A 287 -6.84 5.69 -13.39
CA SER A 287 -7.08 5.16 -14.74
C SER A 287 -6.65 3.72 -14.99
N SER A 288 -5.91 3.09 -14.08
CA SER A 288 -5.49 1.71 -14.29
C SER A 288 -6.67 0.74 -14.14
N ALA A 289 -7.00 0.05 -15.23
CA ALA A 289 -7.94 -1.08 -15.20
C ALA A 289 -7.46 -2.21 -14.27
N ALA A 290 -6.14 -2.29 -14.03
CA ALA A 290 -5.51 -3.23 -13.12
C ALA A 290 -5.69 -2.82 -11.64
N TYR A 291 -6.33 -1.70 -11.34
CA TYR A 291 -6.62 -1.24 -9.98
C TYR A 291 -8.13 -1.12 -9.70
N LEU A 292 -8.90 -0.55 -10.63
CA LEU A 292 -10.30 -0.15 -10.40
C LEU A 292 -11.37 -1.25 -10.44
N LYS A 293 -11.00 -2.54 -10.50
CA LYS A 293 -11.95 -3.63 -10.83
C LYS A 293 -12.94 -3.99 -9.71
N ASN A 294 -12.51 -4.03 -8.44
CA ASN A 294 -13.31 -4.49 -7.28
C ASN A 294 -13.00 -3.64 -6.05
N ASP A 295 -13.76 -2.58 -5.74
CA ASP A 295 -13.48 -1.68 -4.60
C ASP A 295 -12.02 -1.20 -4.49
N ARG A 296 -11.35 -1.07 -5.65
CA ARG A 296 -9.91 -0.75 -5.77
C ARG A 296 -8.92 -1.84 -5.30
N HIS A 297 -9.36 -3.08 -5.21
CA HIS A 297 -8.53 -4.27 -4.91
C HIS A 297 -8.05 -5.01 -6.17
N GLY A 298 -7.81 -4.29 -7.27
CA GLY A 298 -7.32 -4.91 -8.50
C GLY A 298 -5.90 -5.50 -8.40
N PRO A 299 -5.40 -6.14 -9.47
CA PRO A 299 -4.03 -6.64 -9.60
C PRO A 299 -2.91 -5.78 -8.98
N VAL A 300 -2.93 -4.45 -9.16
CA VAL A 300 -1.94 -3.53 -8.58
C VAL A 300 -1.96 -3.57 -7.05
N PHE A 301 -3.16 -3.51 -6.46
CA PHE A 301 -3.35 -3.62 -5.02
C PHE A 301 -2.84 -4.96 -4.50
N GLN A 302 -3.29 -6.05 -5.12
CA GLN A 302 -2.95 -7.42 -4.72
C GLN A 302 -1.44 -7.65 -4.76
N LEU A 303 -0.76 -7.15 -5.79
CA LEU A 303 0.70 -7.24 -5.89
C LEU A 303 1.38 -6.50 -4.73
N LEU A 304 1.01 -5.24 -4.48
CA LEU A 304 1.61 -4.45 -3.39
C LEU A 304 1.33 -5.08 -2.02
N ASN A 305 0.09 -5.47 -1.76
CA ASN A 305 -0.33 -6.06 -0.50
C ASN A 305 0.44 -7.37 -0.22
N LYS A 306 0.60 -8.21 -1.25
CA LYS A 306 1.41 -9.43 -1.16
C LYS A 306 2.89 -9.16 -0.93
N GLN A 307 3.49 -8.23 -1.69
CA GLN A 307 4.93 -7.99 -1.67
C GLN A 307 5.41 -7.20 -0.44
N LEU A 308 4.53 -6.38 0.14
CA LEU A 308 4.82 -5.60 1.35
C LEU A 308 4.45 -6.36 2.63
N TYR A 309 3.30 -7.03 2.64
CA TYR A 309 2.68 -7.54 3.86
C TYR A 309 2.39 -9.05 3.84
N GLY A 310 2.63 -9.73 2.72
CA GLY A 310 2.43 -11.18 2.59
C GLY A 310 0.98 -11.60 2.43
N HIS A 311 0.05 -10.65 2.27
CA HIS A 311 -1.36 -10.92 2.07
C HIS A 311 -1.58 -11.57 0.68
N SER A 312 -2.31 -12.67 0.63
CA SER A 312 -2.54 -13.45 -0.60
C SER A 312 -3.96 -13.38 -1.14
N SER A 313 -4.91 -12.77 -0.42
CA SER A 313 -6.27 -12.54 -0.89
C SER A 313 -6.75 -11.12 -0.59
N ASP A 314 -7.95 -10.78 -1.05
CA ASP A 314 -8.62 -9.48 -0.87
C ASP A 314 -9.81 -9.56 0.10
N ALA A 315 -10.04 -10.72 0.73
CA ALA A 315 -11.20 -10.97 1.58
C ALA A 315 -10.83 -11.36 3.01
N LEU A 316 -11.63 -10.86 3.96
CA LEU A 316 -11.68 -11.32 5.34
C LEU A 316 -12.62 -12.52 5.45
N GLU A 317 -12.11 -13.66 5.88
CA GLU A 317 -12.90 -14.89 6.02
C GLU A 317 -12.66 -15.53 7.39
N ARG A 318 -13.70 -16.13 7.99
CA ARG A 318 -13.48 -16.98 9.16
C ARG A 318 -12.77 -18.25 8.73
N VAL A 319 -11.69 -18.62 9.41
CA VAL A 319 -11.04 -19.91 9.19
C VAL A 319 -12.03 -20.99 9.62
N ARG A 320 -12.53 -21.78 8.67
CA ARG A 320 -13.26 -23.00 9.02
C ARG A 320 -12.24 -23.97 9.58
N VAL A 321 -12.21 -24.12 10.90
CA VAL A 321 -11.51 -25.25 11.53
C VAL A 321 -12.25 -26.48 11.03
N LEU A 322 -11.67 -27.18 10.06
CA LEU A 322 -12.12 -28.52 9.71
C LEU A 322 -11.89 -29.34 10.98
N GLU A 323 -12.96 -29.57 11.75
CA GLU A 323 -12.92 -30.51 12.86
C GLU A 323 -12.46 -31.85 12.27
N CYS A 324 -11.20 -32.19 12.50
CA CYS A 324 -10.70 -33.54 12.31
C CYS A 324 -11.45 -34.40 13.32
N ARG A 325 -12.62 -34.92 12.92
CA ARG A 325 -13.34 -35.95 13.66
C ARG A 325 -12.41 -37.17 13.71
N CYS A 326 -11.80 -37.37 14.88
CA CYS A 326 -10.99 -38.54 15.20
C CYS A 326 -11.91 -39.73 15.45
#